data_AF-A0A1I3Z1H3-F1
#
_entry.id   AF-A0A1I3Z1H3-F1
#
_cell.length_a   1.000
_cell.length_b   1.000
_cell.length_c   1.000
_cell.angle_alpha   90.00
_cell.angle_beta   90.00
_cell.angle_gamma   90.00
#
_symmetry.space_group_name_H-M   'P 1'
#
loop_
_entity.id
_entity.type
_entity.pdbx_description
1 polymer ?
#
loop_
_entity_poly.entity_id
_entity_poly.type
_entity_poly.pdbx_seq_one_letter_code
_entity_poly.pdbx_strand_id
1 'polypeptide(L)'
;MALDKIHTLQTGVSLEISTVTLQELITKILTGRELPELGQIHCANDLYEYLSVIVYKGAADLIKRRQQWVSQKNKADLVAARPIPFREFCNFFWRNLDEHDPDGDEWVRLIADDSFFTQLSEFLNKIRTAERKVHQEKDLMIDLNLGSV
;
A
#
# COMPACT_ATOMS: atom_id res chain seq x y z
N MET A 1 -12.33 -1.39 8.60
CA MET A 1 -11.64 -1.31 7.30
C MET A 1 -10.87 0.00 7.27
N ALA A 2 -9.56 -0.11 7.07
CA ALA A 2 -8.57 0.98 7.13
C ALA A 2 -7.99 1.23 5.73
N LEU A 3 -7.84 0.19 4.93
CA LEU A 3 -7.54 0.25 3.50
C LEU A 3 -8.83 0.44 2.69
N ASP A 4 -8.69 1.05 1.51
CA ASP A 4 -9.75 1.31 0.52
C ASP A 4 -10.99 2.00 1.13
N LYS A 5 -10.74 2.86 2.12
CA LYS A 5 -11.74 3.68 2.79
C LYS A 5 -11.25 5.11 2.85
N ILE A 6 -12.16 6.04 2.61
CA ILE A 6 -11.90 7.46 2.81
C ILE A 6 -11.90 7.77 4.31
N HIS A 7 -10.78 8.30 4.78
CA HIS A 7 -10.59 8.87 6.11
C HIS A 7 -10.57 10.39 6.00
N THR A 8 -11.04 11.07 7.04
CA THR A 8 -10.96 12.53 7.14
C THR A 8 -10.24 12.87 8.42
N LEU A 9 -9.08 13.51 8.29
CA LEU A 9 -8.29 14.03 9.40
C LEU A 9 -9.00 15.26 9.98
N GLN A 10 -8.72 15.59 11.23
CA GLN A 10 -9.33 16.71 11.94
C GLN A 10 -9.06 18.08 11.28
N THR A 11 -7.99 18.18 10.48
CA THR A 11 -7.66 19.40 9.72
C THR A 11 -8.45 19.54 8.41
N GLY A 12 -9.35 18.60 8.10
CA GLY A 12 -10.15 18.59 6.89
C GLY A 12 -9.50 17.90 5.69
N VAL A 13 -8.32 17.29 5.86
CA VAL A 13 -7.69 16.46 4.82
C VAL A 13 -8.48 15.15 4.70
N SER A 14 -8.98 14.88 3.50
CA SER A 14 -9.66 13.63 3.18
C SER A 14 -8.78 12.78 2.29
N LEU A 15 -8.50 11.54 2.70
CA LEU A 15 -7.58 10.65 2.02
C LEU A 15 -8.04 9.19 2.04
N GLU A 16 -7.51 8.39 1.13
CA GLU A 16 -7.67 6.93 1.10
C GLU A 16 -6.30 6.26 0.98
N ILE A 17 -6.10 5.17 1.71
CA ILE A 17 -4.98 4.25 1.50
C ILE A 17 -5.45 3.16 0.54
N SER A 18 -5.04 3.27 -0.72
CA SER A 18 -5.52 2.44 -1.82
C SER A 18 -4.66 1.19 -2.03
N THR A 19 -5.33 0.06 -2.27
CA THR A 19 -4.73 -1.26 -2.52
C THR A 19 -4.78 -1.67 -4.00
N VAL A 20 -5.12 -0.77 -4.92
CA VAL A 20 -5.28 -1.10 -6.35
C VAL A 20 -4.07 -1.85 -6.91
N THR A 21 -2.85 -1.35 -6.71
CA THR A 21 -1.61 -1.99 -7.18
C THR A 21 -1.41 -3.38 -6.54
N LEU A 22 -1.75 -3.54 -5.27
CA LEU A 22 -1.69 -4.81 -4.55
C LEU A 22 -2.70 -5.83 -5.08
N GLN A 23 -3.92 -5.40 -5.43
CA GLN A 23 -4.94 -6.25 -6.05
C GLN A 23 -4.56 -6.66 -7.48
N GLU A 24 -3.96 -5.76 -8.25
CA GLU A 24 -3.40 -6.07 -9.57
C GLU A 24 -2.28 -7.10 -9.47
N LEU A 25 -1.39 -6.98 -8.47
CA LEU A 25 -0.35 -7.97 -8.19
C LEU A 25 -0.98 -9.35 -7.96
N ILE A 26 -1.94 -9.45 -7.04
CA ILE A 26 -2.64 -10.72 -6.74
C ILE A 26 -3.29 -11.30 -7.99
N THR A 27 -3.93 -10.46 -8.80
CA THR A 27 -4.56 -10.89 -10.06
C THR A 27 -3.52 -11.47 -11.03
N LYS A 28 -2.36 -10.83 -11.18
CA LYS A 28 -1.26 -11.32 -12.03
C LYS A 28 -0.77 -12.69 -11.57
N ILE A 29 -0.59 -12.90 -10.26
CA ILE A 29 -0.21 -14.21 -9.70
C ILE A 29 -1.26 -15.27 -10.03
N LEU A 30 -2.54 -14.95 -9.81
CA LEU A 30 -3.64 -15.88 -10.07
C LEU A 30 -3.78 -16.26 -11.56
N THR A 31 -3.31 -15.42 -12.48
CA THR A 31 -3.24 -15.74 -13.92
C THR A 31 -2.02 -16.57 -14.31
N GLY A 32 -1.27 -17.10 -13.34
CA GLY A 32 -0.10 -17.97 -13.58
C GLY A 32 1.15 -17.23 -14.05
N ARG A 33 1.19 -15.89 -13.97
CA ARG A 33 2.41 -15.13 -14.31
C ARG A 33 3.43 -15.26 -13.19
N GLU A 34 4.64 -15.69 -13.54
CA GLU A 34 5.79 -15.55 -12.65
C GLU A 34 6.09 -14.06 -12.44
N LEU A 35 6.18 -13.68 -11.17
CA LEU A 35 6.50 -12.32 -10.78
C LEU A 35 7.75 -12.38 -9.90
N PRO A 36 8.92 -11.95 -10.41
CA PRO A 36 10.17 -11.91 -9.63
C PRO A 36 10.03 -11.09 -8.34
N GLU A 37 9.14 -10.10 -8.36
CA GLU A 37 8.81 -9.19 -7.26
C GLU A 37 8.25 -9.90 -6.02
N LEU A 38 7.67 -11.11 -6.17
CA LEU A 38 7.16 -11.92 -5.05
C LEU A 38 8.27 -12.40 -4.12
N GLY A 39 9.46 -12.64 -4.67
CA GLY A 39 10.62 -13.04 -3.88
C GLY A 39 11.07 -11.98 -2.87
N GLN A 40 10.51 -10.76 -2.96
CA GLN A 40 10.79 -9.65 -2.05
C GLN A 40 9.71 -9.46 -0.99
N ILE A 41 8.61 -10.22 -1.03
CA ILE A 41 7.48 -10.11 -0.09
C ILE A 41 7.60 -11.20 0.99
N HIS A 42 8.15 -10.84 2.15
CA HIS A 42 8.35 -11.76 3.27
C HIS A 42 7.37 -11.51 4.42
N CYS A 43 6.98 -10.25 4.63
CA CYS A 43 6.15 -9.81 5.75
C CYS A 43 5.10 -8.77 5.32
N ALA A 44 4.16 -8.45 6.22
CA ALA A 44 3.08 -7.49 5.93
C ALA A 44 3.60 -6.09 5.59
N ASN A 45 4.75 -5.69 6.16
CA ASN A 45 5.36 -4.38 5.91
C ASN A 45 5.96 -4.26 4.50
N ASP A 46 6.27 -5.38 3.84
CA ASP A 46 6.75 -5.36 2.45
C ASP A 46 5.63 -4.96 1.49
N LEU A 47 4.37 -5.14 1.91
CA LEU A 47 3.20 -4.71 1.13
C LEU A 47 3.07 -3.19 1.02
N TYR A 48 3.78 -2.41 1.84
CA TYR A 48 3.77 -0.95 1.76
C TYR A 48 4.25 -0.42 0.41
N GLU A 49 5.10 -1.17 -0.30
CA GLU A 49 5.55 -0.82 -1.67
C GLU A 49 4.40 -0.85 -2.70
N TYR A 50 3.32 -1.57 -2.39
CA TYR A 50 2.16 -1.75 -3.27
C TYR A 50 0.94 -0.95 -2.81
N LEU A 51 1.11 -0.08 -1.81
CA LEU A 51 0.09 0.83 -1.35
C LEU A 51 0.32 2.24 -1.90
N SER A 52 -0.77 2.97 -2.08
CA SER A 52 -0.72 4.39 -2.41
C SER A 52 -1.72 5.18 -1.58
N VAL A 53 -1.52 6.49 -1.48
CA VAL A 53 -2.43 7.41 -0.80
C VAL A 53 -2.98 8.39 -1.81
N ILE A 54 -4.30 8.53 -1.84
CA ILE A 54 -5.01 9.51 -2.66
C ILE A 54 -5.61 10.54 -1.72
N VAL A 55 -5.32 11.82 -1.94
CA VAL A 55 -5.92 12.93 -1.18
C VAL A 55 -7.03 13.57 -2.01
N TYR A 56 -8.27 13.43 -1.56
CA TYR A 56 -9.46 13.95 -2.24
C TYR A 56 -9.80 15.40 -1.85
N LYS A 57 -9.51 15.78 -0.60
CA LYS A 57 -9.77 17.13 -0.07
C LYS A 57 -8.66 17.58 0.87
N GLY A 58 -8.47 18.88 1.00
CA GLY A 58 -7.49 19.47 1.91
C GLY A 58 -6.03 19.43 1.42
N ALA A 59 -5.79 19.09 0.15
CA ALA A 59 -4.44 19.00 -0.42
C ALA A 59 -3.65 20.31 -0.31
N ALA A 60 -4.27 21.47 -0.58
CA ALA A 60 -3.61 22.77 -0.50
C ALA A 60 -3.13 23.09 0.93
N ASP A 61 -3.98 22.83 1.92
CA ASP A 61 -3.65 23.08 3.33
C ASP A 61 -2.62 22.07 3.84
N LEU A 62 -2.70 20.80 3.41
CA LEU A 62 -1.67 19.79 3.69
C LEU A 62 -0.31 20.22 3.13
N ILE A 63 -0.25 20.67 1.87
CA ILE A 63 0.98 21.18 1.25
C ILE A 63 1.52 22.37 2.02
N LYS A 64 0.65 23.30 2.44
CA LYS A 64 1.07 24.49 3.20
C LYS A 64 1.69 24.11 4.54
N ARG A 65 1.10 23.15 5.27
CA ARG A 65 1.64 22.67 6.56
C ARG A 65 2.92 21.84 6.38
N ARG A 66 3.02 21.04 5.30
CA ARG A 66 4.12 20.09 5.05
C ARG A 66 5.10 20.55 3.97
N GLN A 67 5.20 21.85 3.72
CA GLN A 67 5.96 22.39 2.60
C GLN A 67 7.42 21.93 2.56
N GLN A 68 8.04 21.71 3.73
CA GLN A 68 9.42 21.25 3.88
C GLN A 68 9.62 19.75 3.56
N TRP A 69 8.57 18.93 3.69
CA TRP A 69 8.63 17.48 3.54
C TRP A 69 8.01 16.99 2.21
N VAL A 70 7.16 17.80 1.58
CA VAL A 70 6.52 17.45 0.31
C VAL A 70 7.40 17.88 -0.86
N SER A 71 7.86 16.91 -1.64
CA SER A 71 8.62 17.14 -2.88
C SER A 71 7.81 17.91 -3.92
N GLN A 72 8.48 18.55 -4.89
CA GLN A 72 7.77 19.27 -5.97
C GLN A 72 6.86 18.34 -6.80
N LYS A 73 7.30 17.10 -7.04
CA LYS A 73 6.49 16.06 -7.66
C LYS A 73 5.24 15.79 -6.85
N ASN A 74 5.39 15.55 -5.55
CA ASN A 74 4.26 15.17 -4.70
C ASN A 74 3.29 16.34 -4.47
N LYS A 75 3.76 17.60 -4.54
CA LYS A 75 2.86 18.76 -4.60
C LYS A 75 1.96 18.71 -5.84
N ALA A 76 2.53 18.44 -7.01
CA ALA A 76 1.77 18.33 -8.24
C ALA A 76 0.77 17.16 -8.19
N ASP A 77 1.20 16.01 -7.65
CA ASP A 77 0.34 14.83 -7.49
C ASP A 77 -0.80 15.09 -6.49
N LEU A 78 -0.53 15.76 -5.36
CA LEU A 78 -1.57 16.19 -4.40
C LEU A 78 -2.61 17.12 -5.03
N VAL A 79 -2.16 18.12 -5.80
CA VAL A 79 -3.08 19.07 -6.48
C VAL A 79 -3.91 18.36 -7.55
N ALA A 80 -3.36 17.36 -8.22
CA ALA A 80 -4.04 16.59 -9.25
C ALA A 80 -4.84 15.39 -8.71
N ALA A 81 -4.91 15.21 -7.38
CA ALA A 81 -5.49 14.05 -6.71
C ALA A 81 -4.97 12.70 -7.27
N ARG A 82 -3.68 12.66 -7.61
CA ARG A 82 -3.02 11.45 -8.09
C ARG A 82 -2.53 10.60 -6.91
N PRO A 83 -2.48 9.26 -7.07
CA PRO A 83 -1.93 8.39 -6.05
C PRO A 83 -0.46 8.70 -5.77
N ILE A 84 -0.12 8.81 -4.49
CA ILE A 84 1.26 8.99 -4.01
C ILE A 84 1.70 7.69 -3.35
N PRO A 85 2.91 7.16 -3.61
CA PRO A 85 3.38 5.94 -2.95
C PRO A 85 3.28 6.05 -1.43
N PHE A 86 2.77 5.01 -0.76
CA PHE A 86 2.47 5.06 0.67
C PHE A 86 3.68 5.47 1.52
N ARG A 87 4.86 4.92 1.23
CA ARG A 87 6.10 5.29 1.94
C ARG A 87 6.49 6.75 1.73
N GLU A 88 6.32 7.28 0.52
CA GLU A 88 6.57 8.70 0.26
C GLU A 88 5.58 9.59 1.02
N PHE A 89 4.32 9.17 1.11
CA PHE A 89 3.30 9.90 1.86
C PHE A 89 3.59 9.90 3.37
N CYS A 90 4.04 8.76 3.93
CA CYS A 90 4.48 8.69 5.33
C CYS A 90 5.57 9.72 5.66
N ASN A 91 6.46 10.01 4.72
CA ASN A 91 7.54 10.98 4.91
C ASN A 91 7.03 12.42 5.08
N PHE A 92 5.78 12.72 4.72
CA PHE A 92 5.21 14.06 4.96
C PHE A 92 5.09 14.38 6.44
N PHE A 93 4.96 13.36 7.29
CA PHE A 93 4.77 13.50 8.73
C PHE A 93 6.06 13.19 9.51
N TRP A 94 7.21 13.18 8.82
CA TRP A 94 8.48 13.17 9.53
C TRP A 94 8.61 14.49 10.30
N ARG A 95 8.88 14.42 11.60
CA ARG A 95 8.93 15.60 12.47
C ARG A 95 9.93 15.42 13.61
N ASN A 96 10.27 16.53 14.24
CA ASN A 96 10.90 16.53 15.55
C ASN A 96 9.87 16.13 16.63
N LEU A 97 10.32 15.50 17.72
CA LEU A 97 9.44 14.96 18.77
C LEU A 97 8.52 16.02 19.41
N ASP A 98 8.96 17.29 19.45
CA ASP A 98 8.23 18.39 20.09
C ASP A 98 7.25 19.13 19.16
N GLU A 99 7.18 18.75 17.87
CA GLU A 99 6.30 19.41 16.91
C GLU A 99 4.85 18.91 17.05
N HIS A 100 3.94 19.83 17.38
CA HIS A 100 2.51 19.54 17.36
C HIS A 100 2.03 19.35 15.92
N ASP A 101 1.68 18.11 15.59
CA ASP A 101 1.23 17.70 14.26
C ASP A 101 -0.07 16.89 14.35
N PRO A 102 -1.23 17.54 14.32
CA PRO A 102 -2.52 16.85 14.37
C PRO A 102 -2.73 15.87 13.22
N ASP A 103 -2.22 16.16 12.03
CA ASP A 103 -2.35 15.27 10.87
C ASP A 103 -1.46 14.05 11.00
N GLY A 104 -0.22 14.26 11.44
CA GLY A 104 0.76 13.19 11.67
C GLY A 104 0.33 12.28 12.81
N ASP A 105 -0.23 12.82 13.89
CA ASP A 105 -0.78 12.04 15.00
C ASP A 105 -1.95 11.15 14.56
N GLU A 106 -2.84 11.67 13.71
CA GLU A 106 -3.94 10.89 13.14
C GLU A 106 -3.47 9.89 12.09
N TRP A 107 -2.52 10.26 11.24
CA TRP A 107 -1.90 9.37 10.27
C TRP A 107 -1.23 8.18 10.96
N VAL A 108 -0.42 8.43 11.99
CA VAL A 108 0.25 7.38 12.78
C VAL A 108 -0.79 6.49 13.47
N ARG A 109 -1.83 7.07 14.07
CA ARG A 109 -2.92 6.28 14.67
C ARG A 109 -3.63 5.40 13.64
N LEU A 110 -3.86 5.90 12.43
CA LEU A 110 -4.52 5.17 11.37
C LEU A 110 -3.71 3.94 10.92
N ILE A 111 -2.40 4.08 10.78
CA ILE A 111 -1.51 2.99 10.30
C ILE A 111 -1.05 2.06 11.43
N ALA A 112 -1.11 2.51 12.68
CA ALA A 112 -0.83 1.69 13.87
C ALA A 112 -2.07 0.93 14.37
N ASP A 113 -3.24 1.16 13.77
CA ASP A 113 -4.49 0.49 14.13
C ASP A 113 -4.43 -1.01 13.82
N ASP A 114 -4.93 -1.85 14.75
CA ASP A 114 -4.96 -3.31 14.60
C ASP A 114 -5.72 -3.74 13.34
N SER A 115 -6.73 -2.98 12.91
CA SER A 115 -7.49 -3.24 11.69
C SER A 115 -6.62 -3.08 10.45
N PHE A 116 -5.70 -2.11 10.44
CA PHE A 116 -4.77 -1.88 9.35
C PHE A 116 -3.82 -3.07 9.19
N PHE A 117 -3.19 -3.50 10.28
CA PHE A 117 -2.29 -4.66 10.26
C PHE A 117 -3.01 -5.97 9.90
N THR A 118 -4.24 -6.16 10.40
CA THR A 118 -5.07 -7.32 10.08
C THR A 118 -5.36 -7.40 8.58
N GLN A 119 -5.76 -6.29 7.95
CA GLN A 119 -6.04 -6.26 6.50
C GLN A 119 -4.78 -6.55 5.67
N LEU A 120 -3.62 -6.03 6.06
CA LEU A 120 -2.36 -6.37 5.36
C LEU A 120 -1.99 -7.83 5.51
N SER A 121 -2.21 -8.41 6.69
CA SER A 121 -2.00 -9.83 6.94
C SER A 121 -2.92 -10.70 6.07
N GLU A 122 -4.17 -10.29 5.87
CA GLU A 122 -5.08 -10.95 4.93
C GLU A 122 -4.58 -10.91 3.49
N PHE A 123 -4.07 -9.76 3.02
CA PHE A 123 -3.46 -9.64 1.69
C PHE A 123 -2.22 -10.52 1.54
N LEU A 124 -1.33 -10.53 2.53
CA LEU A 124 -0.14 -11.38 2.54
C LEU A 124 -0.53 -12.87 2.44
N ASN A 125 -1.56 -13.29 3.18
CA ASN A 125 -2.07 -14.66 3.12
C ASN A 125 -2.66 -15.01 1.75
N LYS A 126 -3.35 -14.05 1.09
CA LYS A 126 -3.84 -14.22 -0.30
C LYS A 126 -2.68 -14.42 -1.27
N ILE A 127 -1.63 -13.60 -1.18
CA ILE A 127 -0.41 -13.71 -2.01
C ILE A 127 0.23 -15.09 -1.82
N ARG A 128 0.53 -15.48 -0.58
CA ARG A 128 1.14 -16.78 -0.26
C ARG A 128 0.29 -17.97 -0.70
N THR A 129 -1.03 -17.82 -0.73
CA THR A 129 -1.95 -18.88 -1.20
C THR A 129 -1.95 -18.95 -2.72
N ALA A 130 -1.95 -17.80 -3.40
CA ALA A 130 -1.87 -17.73 -4.86
C ALA A 130 -0.53 -18.30 -5.35
N GLU A 131 0.59 -17.94 -4.72
CA GLU A 131 1.91 -18.48 -5.03
C GLU A 131 1.98 -20.01 -4.91
N ARG A 132 1.45 -20.57 -3.81
CA ARG A 132 1.41 -22.02 -3.61
C ARG A 132 0.62 -22.74 -4.70
N LYS A 133 -0.52 -22.18 -5.13
CA LYS A 133 -1.31 -22.74 -6.23
C LYS A 133 -0.52 -22.75 -7.54
N VAL A 134 0.14 -21.65 -7.88
CA VAL A 134 0.95 -21.56 -9.11
C VAL A 134 2.11 -22.57 -9.09
N HIS A 135 2.77 -22.78 -7.95
CA HIS A 135 3.82 -23.80 -7.84
C HIS A 135 3.25 -25.23 -7.97
N GLN A 136 2.13 -25.53 -7.31
CA GLN A 136 1.48 -26.84 -7.41
C GLN A 136 1.04 -27.17 -8.84
N GLU A 137 0.49 -26.20 -9.58
CA GLU A 137 0.09 -26.39 -10.98
C GLU A 137 1.29 -26.69 -11.89
N LYS A 138 2.45 -26.08 -11.62
CA LYS A 138 3.69 -26.38 -12.35
C LYS A 138 4.24 -27.76 -12.05
N ASP A 139 4.27 -28.15 -10.77
CA ASP A 139 4.73 -29.48 -10.36
C ASP A 139 3.87 -30.57 -11.02
N LEU A 140 2.53 -30.39 -11.01
CA LEU A 140 1.60 -31.26 -11.71
C LEU A 140 1.85 -31.32 -13.23
N MET A 141 2.14 -30.19 -13.88
CA MET A 141 2.50 -30.18 -15.31
C MET A 141 3.81 -30.90 -15.60
N ILE A 142 4.82 -30.77 -14.72
CA ILE A 142 6.11 -31.47 -14.86
C ILE A 142 5.91 -32.97 -14.69
N ASP A 143 5.18 -33.41 -13.67
CA ASP A 143 4.90 -34.83 -13.41
C ASP A 143 4.12 -35.48 -14.57
N LEU A 144 3.14 -34.80 -15.16
CA LEU A 144 2.40 -35.29 -16.33
C LEU A 144 3.29 -35.41 -17.59
N ASN A 145 4.25 -34.50 -17.77
CA ASN A 145 5.22 -34.57 -18.87
C ASN A 145 6.26 -35.70 -18.68
N LEU A 146 6.59 -36.05 -17.44
CA LEU A 146 7.53 -37.13 -17.12
C LEU A 146 6.88 -38.53 -17.10
N GLY A 147 5.56 -38.62 -16.87
CA GLY A 147 4.81 -39.88 -16.90
C GLY A 147 4.40 -40.37 -18.30
N SER A 148 4.86 -39.71 -19.37
CA SER A 148 4.47 -39.99 -20.77
C SER A 148 5.54 -40.74 -21.59
N VAL A 149 6.49 -41.44 -20.94
CA VAL A 149 7.55 -42.25 -21.59
C VAL A 149 7.32 -43.74 -21.37
#